data_AF-A0A2U1SYA1-F1
#
_entry.id   AF-A0A2U1SYA1-F1
#
_cell.length_a   1.000
_cell.length_b   1.000
_cell.length_c   1.000
_cell.angle_alpha   90.00
_cell.angle_beta   90.00
_cell.angle_gamma   90.00
#
_symmetry.space_group_name_H-M   'P 1'
#
loop_
_entity.id
_entity.type
_entity.pdbx_description
1 polymer ?
#
loop_
_entity_poly.entity_id
_entity_poly.type
_entity_poly.pdbx_seq_one_letter_code
_entity_poly.pdbx_strand_id
1 'polypeptide(L)'
;MRHSPQDAFDTAARRASNPSTAWHPILAAVETEPGRWYMVDATNKCYGIIRFLAINGYRVVTWAERSEDRRLIGYYTSLKAAAVATHHLFVRSHGQSLPEHLPSQSVRGSAEP
;
A
#
# COMPACT_ATOMS: atom_id res chain seq x y z
N MET A 1 16.83 -34.64 10.67
CA MET A 1 16.56 -33.25 11.08
C MET A 1 15.61 -33.30 12.26
N ARG A 2 16.06 -32.88 13.45
CA ARG A 2 15.25 -32.89 14.67
C ARG A 2 14.94 -31.43 14.97
N HIS A 3 13.70 -31.00 14.77
CA HIS A 3 13.28 -29.65 15.12
C HIS A 3 13.36 -29.48 16.63
N SER A 4 13.98 -28.40 17.09
CA SER A 4 14.10 -28.13 18.51
C SER A 4 12.72 -27.74 19.04
N PRO A 5 12.31 -28.18 20.24
CA PRO A 5 11.12 -27.64 20.90
C PRO A 5 11.15 -26.11 20.99
N GLN A 6 12.35 -25.53 21.03
CA GLN A 6 12.58 -24.08 20.98
C GLN A 6 12.05 -23.44 19.70
N ASP A 7 12.11 -24.13 18.55
CA ASP A 7 11.59 -23.60 17.28
C ASP A 7 10.07 -23.40 17.33
N ALA A 8 9.37 -24.27 18.05
CA ALA A 8 7.92 -24.17 18.25
C ALA A 8 7.57 -22.99 19.17
N PHE A 9 8.33 -22.81 20.26
CA PHE A 9 8.17 -21.67 21.16
C PHE A 9 8.50 -20.34 20.49
N ASP A 10 9.57 -20.28 19.70
CA ASP A 10 9.97 -19.09 18.95
C ASP A 10 8.94 -18.73 17.87
N THR A 11 8.33 -19.74 17.23
CA THR A 11 7.25 -19.55 16.27
C THR A 11 5.98 -19.03 16.93
N ALA A 12 5.63 -19.56 18.10
CA ALA A 12 4.50 -19.06 18.88
C ALA A 12 4.75 -17.63 19.37
N ALA A 13 5.97 -17.32 19.81
CA ALA A 13 6.37 -15.98 20.25
C ALA A 13 6.31 -14.95 19.11
N ARG A 14 6.70 -15.31 17.88
CA ARG A 14 6.54 -14.43 16.69
C ARG A 14 5.09 -14.19 16.28
N ARG A 15 4.19 -15.15 16.56
CA ARG A 15 2.74 -14.98 16.33
C ARG A 15 2.08 -14.13 17.42
N ALA A 16 2.60 -14.22 18.64
CA ALA A 16 2.07 -13.52 19.82
C ALA A 16 2.63 -12.11 19.97
N SER A 17 3.85 -11.83 19.51
CA SER A 17 4.28 -10.46 19.30
C SER A 17 3.36 -9.89 18.22
N ASN A 18 2.67 -8.81 18.52
CA ASN A 18 2.00 -8.03 17.51
C ASN A 18 3.14 -7.24 16.84
N PRO A 19 3.75 -7.69 15.73
CA PRO A 19 4.53 -6.74 14.96
C PRO A 19 3.57 -5.60 14.70
N SER A 20 3.94 -4.38 15.06
CA SER A 20 3.21 -3.22 14.57
C SER A 20 2.95 -3.50 13.08
N THR A 21 1.68 -3.55 12.67
CA THR A 21 1.22 -3.92 11.31
C THR A 21 1.77 -2.98 10.22
N ALA A 22 2.67 -2.09 10.60
CA ALA A 22 3.53 -1.22 9.85
C ALA A 22 4.60 -1.98 9.02
N TRP A 23 4.18 -2.98 8.25
CA TRP A 23 4.69 -3.02 6.88
C TRP A 23 4.28 -1.68 6.26
N HIS A 24 5.23 -0.90 5.74
CA HIS A 24 4.93 0.49 5.44
C HIS A 24 3.78 0.63 4.39
N PRO A 25 2.73 1.42 4.69
CA PRO A 25 1.33 1.15 4.31
C PRO A 25 0.93 1.78 2.96
N ILE A 26 1.91 2.07 2.12
CA ILE A 26 1.70 2.77 0.85
C ILE A 26 1.60 1.77 -0.31
N LEU A 27 2.14 0.56 -0.17
CA LEU A 27 2.12 -0.46 -1.23
C LEU A 27 1.69 -1.84 -0.69
N ALA A 28 0.60 -1.91 0.06
CA ALA A 28 0.04 -3.19 0.48
C ALA A 28 -0.63 -3.88 -0.73
N ALA A 29 0.15 -4.69 -1.44
CA ALA A 29 -0.33 -5.58 -2.49
C ALA A 29 -0.68 -6.95 -1.88
N VAL A 30 -1.96 -7.18 -1.62
CA VAL A 30 -2.48 -8.44 -1.05
C VAL A 30 -2.84 -9.37 -2.19
N GLU A 31 -2.21 -10.55 -2.27
CA GLU A 31 -2.57 -11.56 -3.26
C GLU A 31 -3.91 -12.21 -2.90
N THR A 32 -4.89 -12.11 -3.79
CA THR A 32 -6.25 -12.67 -3.58
C THR A 32 -6.47 -13.97 -4.32
N GLU A 33 -5.85 -14.09 -5.49
CA GLU A 33 -5.84 -15.27 -6.36
C GLU A 33 -4.43 -15.33 -6.96
N PRO A 34 -3.91 -16.52 -7.35
CA PRO A 34 -2.60 -16.62 -7.98
C PRO A 34 -2.45 -15.64 -9.15
N GLY A 35 -1.46 -14.75 -9.06
CA GLY A 35 -1.23 -13.74 -10.09
C GLY A 35 -2.19 -12.55 -10.04
N ARG A 36 -2.91 -12.34 -8.94
CA ARG A 36 -3.82 -11.20 -8.75
C ARG A 36 -3.63 -10.57 -7.37
N TRP A 37 -3.34 -9.28 -7.36
CA TRP A 37 -3.12 -8.51 -6.15
C TRP A 37 -4.09 -7.35 -6.05
N TYR A 38 -4.62 -7.14 -4.85
CA TYR A 38 -5.37 -5.95 -4.47
C TYR A 38 -4.45 -4.98 -3.75
N MET A 39 -4.45 -3.74 -4.20
CA MET A 39 -3.80 -2.63 -3.53
C MET A 39 -4.77 -2.09 -2.48
N VAL A 40 -4.46 -2.29 -1.21
CA VAL A 40 -5.31 -1.87 -0.08
C VAL A 40 -4.66 -0.72 0.70
N ASP A 41 -5.48 0.18 1.24
CA ASP A 41 -5.02 1.26 2.12
C ASP A 41 -4.92 0.81 3.59
N ALA A 42 -4.57 1.74 4.48
CA ALA A 42 -4.45 1.49 5.92
C ALA A 42 -5.78 1.08 6.59
N THR A 43 -6.92 1.33 5.95
CA THR A 43 -8.27 0.92 6.40
C THR A 43 -8.75 -0.38 5.75
N ASN A 44 -7.85 -1.08 5.03
CA ASN A 44 -8.13 -2.28 4.25
C ASN A 44 -9.12 -2.05 3.08
N LYS A 45 -9.23 -0.81 2.59
CA LYS A 45 -10.04 -0.50 1.41
C LYS A 45 -9.22 -0.67 0.15
N CYS A 46 -9.75 -1.45 -0.81
CA CYS A 46 -9.12 -1.63 -2.12
C CYS A 46 -9.20 -0.34 -2.95
N TYR A 47 -8.07 0.07 -3.53
CA TYR A 47 -8.00 1.21 -4.43
C TYR A 47 -7.42 0.86 -5.81
N GLY A 48 -6.91 -0.36 -6.00
CA GLY A 48 -6.42 -0.81 -7.29
C GLY A 48 -6.22 -2.32 -7.39
N ILE A 49 -6.19 -2.83 -8.61
CA ILE A 49 -6.02 -4.25 -8.90
C ILE A 49 -4.86 -4.43 -9.87
N ILE A 50 -3.97 -5.36 -9.54
CA ILE A 50 -2.86 -5.79 -10.38
C ILE A 50 -3.12 -7.24 -10.79
N ARG A 51 -2.98 -7.55 -12.07
CA ARG A 51 -3.09 -8.90 -12.61
C ARG A 51 -1.85 -9.26 -13.42
N PHE A 52 -1.24 -10.39 -13.11
CA PHE A 52 -0.19 -10.99 -13.92
C PHE A 52 -0.74 -11.43 -15.28
N LEU A 53 0.01 -11.12 -16.33
CA LEU A 53 -0.23 -11.55 -17.68
C LEU A 53 0.76 -12.68 -17.98
N ALA A 54 0.25 -13.82 -18.46
CA ALA A 54 1.03 -15.01 -18.73
C ALA A 54 2.24 -14.78 -19.66
N ILE A 55 2.22 -13.70 -20.46
CA ILE A 55 3.24 -13.36 -21.46
C ILE A 55 4.12 -12.19 -20.97
N ASN A 56 4.61 -12.28 -19.72
CA ASN A 56 5.55 -11.34 -19.09
C ASN A 56 5.03 -9.91 -18.79
N GLY A 57 4.08 -9.78 -17.87
CA GLY A 57 3.83 -8.47 -17.30
C GLY A 57 2.70 -8.40 -16.29
N TYR A 58 2.36 -7.17 -15.91
CA TYR A 58 1.34 -6.84 -14.95
C TYR A 58 0.42 -5.80 -15.56
N ARG A 59 -0.87 -6.12 -15.63
CA ARG A 59 -1.93 -5.18 -15.99
C ARG A 59 -2.48 -4.56 -14.72
N VAL A 60 -2.61 -3.25 -14.72
CA VAL A 60 -3.08 -2.49 -13.56
C VAL A 60 -4.36 -1.74 -13.90
N VAL A 61 -5.37 -1.86 -13.05
CA VAL A 61 -6.63 -1.11 -13.15
C VAL A 61 -7.00 -0.46 -11.82
N THR A 62 -7.82 0.60 -11.88
CA THR A 62 -8.47 1.17 -10.69
C THR A 62 -9.40 0.15 -10.05
N TRP A 63 -9.66 0.31 -8.75
CA TRP A 63 -10.75 -0.40 -8.11
C TRP A 63 -12.10 0.23 -8.47
N ALA A 64 -13.08 -0.62 -8.74
CA ALA A 64 -14.50 -0.31 -8.80
C ALA A 64 -15.28 -1.61 -8.55
N GLU A 65 -16.48 -1.49 -7.97
CA GLU A 65 -17.34 -2.63 -7.65
C GLU A 65 -17.68 -3.43 -8.91
N ARG A 66 -18.23 -2.76 -9.93
CA ARG A 66 -18.43 -3.34 -11.25
C ARG A 66 -17.11 -3.33 -12.03
N SER A 67 -16.83 -4.42 -12.74
CA SER A 67 -15.59 -4.56 -13.50
C SER A 67 -15.49 -3.60 -14.70
N GLU A 68 -16.63 -3.22 -15.29
CA GLU A 68 -16.74 -2.30 -16.42
C GLU A 68 -16.36 -0.85 -16.08
N ASP A 69 -16.52 -0.44 -14.82
CA ASP A 69 -16.17 0.91 -14.35
C ASP A 69 -14.66 1.07 -14.06
N ARG A 70 -13.91 -0.04 -14.11
CA ARG A 70 -12.48 -0.04 -13.82
C ARG A 70 -11.70 0.53 -14.99
N ARG A 71 -10.81 1.47 -14.71
CA ARG A 71 -10.00 2.15 -15.71
C ARG A 71 -8.60 1.58 -15.73
N LEU A 72 -8.04 1.41 -16.93
CA LEU A 72 -6.66 0.99 -17.12
C LEU A 72 -5.71 2.08 -16.60
N ILE A 73 -4.82 1.70 -15.68
CA ILE A 73 -3.70 2.54 -15.25
C ILE A 73 -2.50 2.31 -16.17
N GLY A 74 -2.24 1.06 -16.56
CA GLY A 74 -1.20 0.72 -17.51
C GLY A 74 -0.72 -0.73 -17.43
N TYR A 75 0.40 -0.98 -18.11
CA TYR A 75 1.10 -2.26 -18.15
C TYR A 75 2.53 -2.08 -17.65
N TYR A 76 3.02 -3.04 -16.86
CA TYR A 76 4.32 -2.96 -16.21
C TYR A 76 5.03 -4.31 -16.26
N THR A 77 6.35 -4.31 -16.23
CA THR A 77 7.17 -5.53 -16.28
C THR A 77 7.51 -6.09 -14.90
N SER A 78 7.22 -5.36 -13.83
CA SER A 78 7.41 -5.82 -12.45
C SER A 78 6.21 -5.47 -11.56
N LEU A 79 5.94 -6.33 -10.57
CA LEU A 79 4.90 -6.10 -9.57
C LEU A 79 5.16 -4.81 -8.79
N LYS A 80 6.43 -4.51 -8.48
CA LYS A 80 6.83 -3.26 -7.80
C LYS A 80 6.42 -2.03 -8.60
N ALA A 81 6.72 -2.00 -9.91
CA ALA A 81 6.36 -0.86 -10.77
C ALA A 81 4.83 -0.70 -10.89
N ALA A 82 4.11 -1.82 -11.02
CA ALA A 82 2.65 -1.84 -11.01
C ALA A 82 2.07 -1.26 -9.70
N ALA A 83 2.59 -1.68 -8.55
CA ALA A 83 2.16 -1.19 -7.24
C ALA A 83 2.43 0.31 -7.08
N VAL A 84 3.64 0.77 -7.42
CA VAL A 84 4.05 2.19 -7.35
C VAL A 84 3.13 3.06 -8.22
N ALA A 85 2.86 2.65 -9.46
CA ALA A 85 2.00 3.41 -10.34
C ALA A 85 0.56 3.49 -9.84
N THR A 86 0.03 2.39 -9.28
CA THR A 86 -1.30 2.36 -8.67
C THR A 86 -1.38 3.35 -7.51
N HIS A 87 -0.38 3.34 -6.64
CA HIS A 87 -0.33 4.22 -5.49
C HIS A 87 -0.21 5.69 -5.88
N HIS A 88 0.65 6.02 -6.85
CA HIS A 88 0.76 7.40 -7.34
C HIS A 88 -0.56 7.91 -7.93
N LEU A 89 -1.31 7.08 -8.65
CA LEU A 89 -2.63 7.47 -9.13
C LEU A 89 -3.58 7.74 -7.97
N PHE A 90 -3.59 6.87 -6.95
CA PHE A 90 -4.43 7.03 -5.76
C PHE A 90 -4.12 8.31 -4.99
N VAL A 91 -2.84 8.60 -4.73
CA VAL A 91 -2.42 9.84 -4.08
C VAL A 91 -2.75 11.07 -4.93
N ARG A 92 -2.61 11.01 -6.25
CA ARG A 92 -2.98 12.14 -7.13
C ARG A 92 -4.48 12.41 -7.11
N SER A 93 -5.32 11.38 -7.02
CA SER A 93 -6.77 11.54 -7.01
C SER A 93 -7.34 11.92 -5.64
N HIS A 94 -6.62 11.67 -4.55
CA HIS A 94 -7.09 11.93 -3.17
C HIS A 94 -6.22 12.94 -2.39
N GLY A 95 -5.08 13.37 -2.95
CA GLY A 95 -4.08 14.22 -2.30
C GLY A 95 -4.38 15.73 -2.36
N GLN A 96 -5.55 16.14 -2.85
CA GLN A 96 -6.05 17.51 -2.72
C GLN A 96 -6.95 17.64 -1.49
N SER A 97 -6.38 17.41 -0.32
CA SER A 97 -6.91 17.98 0.92
C SER A 97 -5.71 18.38 1.78
N LEU A 98 -5.12 19.54 1.45
CA LEU A 98 -4.33 20.26 2.44
C LEU A 98 -5.28 20.60 3.60
N PRO A 99 -4.98 20.31 4.87
CA PRO A 99 -5.77 20.87 5.95
C PRO A 99 -5.70 22.40 5.83
N GLU A 100 -6.85 23.06 5.73
CA GLU A 100 -7.03 24.53 5.62
C GLU A 100 -6.53 25.31 6.86
N HIS A 101 -5.73 24.70 7.73
CA HIS A 101 -5.30 25.34 8.96
C HIS A 101 -3.94 24.84 9.44
N LEU A 102 -2.88 25.41 8.90
CA LEU A 102 -1.66 25.62 9.67
C LEU A 102 -1.54 27.11 9.94
N PRO A 103 -1.71 27.58 11.19
CA PRO A 103 -1.45 28.97 11.51
C PRO A 103 0.03 29.25 11.25
N SER A 104 0.28 30.27 10.43
CA SER A 104 1.61 30.83 10.20
C SER A 104 2.22 31.14 11.56
N GLN A 105 3.28 30.43 11.95
CA GLN A 105 4.03 30.79 13.14
C GLN A 105 4.65 32.16 12.88
N SER A 106 4.04 33.18 13.48
CA SER A 106 4.54 34.54 13.54
C SER A 106 5.90 34.49 14.24
N VAL A 107 6.96 34.75 13.49
CA VAL A 107 8.29 35.01 14.03
C VAL A 107 8.16 36.25 14.92
N ARG A 108 8.01 36.06 16.24
CA ARG A 108 8.23 37.14 17.20
C ARG A 108 9.72 37.33 17.32
N GLY A 109 10.21 38.39 16.67
CA GLY A 109 11.49 38.97 17.02
C GLY A 109 11.45 39.38 18.50
N SER A 110 12.32 38.79 19.29
CA SER A 110 12.79 39.41 20.53
C SER A 110 14.13 40.05 20.21
N ALA A 111 14.06 41.33 19.85
CA ALA A 111 15.15 42.25 20.11
C ALA A 111 15.02 42.68 21.58
N GLU A 112 16.07 42.41 22.35
CA GLU A 112 16.73 43.22 23.39
C GLU A 112 15.95 44.31 24.16
N PRO A 113 16.32 44.56 25.43
CA PRO A 113 17.61 45.17 25.78
C PRO A 113 18.44 44.46 26.86
#